data_AF-A0A920ND06-F1
#
_entry.id   AF-A0A920ND06-F1
#
_cell.length_a   1.000
_cell.length_b   1.000
_cell.length_c   1.000
_cell.angle_alpha   90.00
_cell.angle_beta   90.00
_cell.angle_gamma   90.00
#
_symmetry.space_group_name_H-M   'P 1'
#
loop_
_entity.id
_entity.type
_entity.pdbx_description
1 polymer ?
#
loop_
_entity_poly.entity_id
_entity_poly.type
_entity_poly.pdbx_seq_one_letter_code
_entity_poly.pdbx_strand_id
1 'polypeptide(L)' 'MKRMHIHLGVEDLASSVKFYTSLFGVTPTVLEADYAKWALGDPRVNFSISNRCESRFGGGSSGHSVRG' A
#
# COMPACT_ATOMS: atom_id res chain seq x y z
N MET A 1 21.81 1.14 12.31
CA MET A 1 20.48 1.00 12.95
C MET A 1 19.50 0.47 11.92
N LYS A 2 18.79 -0.63 12.19
CA LYS A 2 17.79 -1.19 11.25
C LYS A 2 16.60 -0.22 11.17
N ARG A 3 16.25 0.22 9.95
CA ARG A 3 15.04 1.01 9.67
C ARG A 3 13.89 0.02 9.47
N MET A 4 12.73 0.26 10.09
CA MET A 4 11.56 -0.59 9.90
C MET A 4 10.84 -0.21 8.61
N HIS A 5 10.42 -1.19 7.82
CA HIS A 5 9.67 -0.98 6.58
C HIS A 5 8.27 -1.52 6.78
N ILE A 6 7.27 -0.64 6.65
CA ILE A 6 5.85 -0.99 6.76
C ILE A 6 5.19 -0.69 5.42
N HIS A 7 4.48 -1.67 4.87
CA HIS A 7 3.68 -1.52 3.66
C HIS A 7 2.24 -1.97 3.94
N LEU A 8 1.26 -1.11 3.63
CA LEU A 8 -0.15 -1.41 3.80
C LEU A 8 -0.90 -1.27 2.46
N GLY A 9 -1.71 -2.26 2.12
CA GLY A 9 -2.75 -2.10 1.10
C GLY A 9 -3.90 -1.28 1.68
N VAL A 10 -4.38 -0.30 0.92
CA VAL A 10 -5.55 0.53 1.29
C VAL A 10 -6.57 0.48 0.16
N GLU A 11 -7.85 0.71 0.45
CA GLU A 11 -8.88 0.77 -0.59
C GLU A 11 -8.89 2.14 -1.27
N ASP A 12 -8.83 3.22 -0.48
CA ASP A 12 -8.79 4.60 -0.98
C ASP A 12 -7.48 5.30 -0.58
N LEU A 13 -6.62 5.57 -1.57
CA LEU A 13 -5.33 6.20 -1.34
C LEU A 13 -5.48 7.63 -0.84
N ALA A 14 -6.38 8.41 -1.43
CA ALA A 14 -6.50 9.84 -1.13
C ALA A 14 -6.92 10.09 0.32
N SER A 15 -7.91 9.35 0.82
CA SER A 15 -8.37 9.43 2.21
C SER A 15 -7.30 8.91 3.17
N SER A 16 -6.63 7.81 2.80
CA SER A 16 -5.53 7.26 3.60
C SER A 16 -4.36 8.23 3.71
N VAL A 17 -3.96 8.89 2.62
CA VAL A 17 -2.91 9.92 2.63
C VAL A 17 -3.26 11.07 3.58
N LYS A 18 -4.50 11.58 3.54
CA LYS A 18 -4.96 12.64 4.45
C LYS A 18 -4.90 12.19 5.90
N PHE A 19 -5.35 10.97 6.19
CA PHE A 19 -5.31 10.38 7.52
C PHE A 19 -3.87 10.24 8.04
N TYR A 20 -2.99 9.57 7.28
CA TYR A 20 -1.62 9.32 7.71
C TYR A 20 -0.76 10.58 7.77
N THR A 21 -1.00 11.56 6.88
CA THR A 21 -0.37 12.89 6.98
C THR A 21 -0.76 13.59 8.28
N SER A 22 -2.04 13.51 8.66
CA SER A 22 -2.52 14.09 9.92
C SER A 22 -1.96 13.33 11.14
N LEU A 23 -1.87 12.00 11.05
CA LEU A 23 -1.34 11.15 12.11
C LEU A 23 0.16 11.39 12.35
N PHE A 24 0.95 11.50 11.29
CA PHE A 24 2.39 11.71 11.40
C PHE A 24 2.79 13.19 11.52
N GLY A 25 1.87 14.11 11.25
CA GLY A 25 2.15 15.55 11.22
C GLY A 25 3.08 15.97 10.08
N VAL A 26 3.28 15.10 9.08
CA VAL A 26 4.19 15.32 7.95
C VAL A 26 3.61 14.79 6.66
N THR A 27 3.83 15.50 5.56
CA THR A 27 3.40 15.08 4.22
C THR A 27 4.23 13.89 3.73
N PRO A 28 3.67 13.07 2.82
CA PRO A 28 4.44 12.00 2.20
C PRO A 28 5.66 12.56 1.45
N THR A 29 6.77 11.84 1.53
CA THR A 29 7.99 12.09 0.75
C THR A 29 7.89 11.64 -0.70
N VAL A 30 6.99 10.69 -0.98
CA VAL A 30 6.64 10.24 -2.33
C VAL A 30 5.13 10.12 -2.38
N LEU A 31 4.50 10.72 -3.38
CA LEU A 31 3.06 10.65 -3.61
C LEU A 31 2.81 10.45 -5.09
N GLU A 32 2.28 9.29 -5.44
CA GLU A 32 1.91 8.86 -6.78
C GLU A 32 0.41 8.53 -6.82
N ALA A 33 -0.11 8.21 -8.00
CA ALA A 33 -1.54 7.91 -8.19
C ALA A 33 -2.03 6.69 -7.38
N ASP A 34 -1.18 5.67 -7.24
CA ASP A 34 -1.48 4.39 -6.56
C ASP A 34 -0.61 4.13 -5.33
N TYR A 35 0.25 5.09 -4.94
CA TYR A 35 1.28 4.87 -3.93
C TYR A 35 1.61 6.13 -3.12
N ALA A 36 1.86 5.98 -1.83
CA ALA A 36 2.42 7.04 -1.01
C ALA A 36 3.45 6.50 0.00
N LYS A 37 4.47 7.30 0.31
CA LYS A 37 5.55 6.94 1.24
C LYS A 37 5.93 8.08 2.17
N TRP A 38 6.08 7.77 3.46
CA TRP A 38 6.64 8.64 4.49
C TRP A 38 7.97 8.08 4.99
N ALA A 39 8.92 8.99 5.23
CA ALA A 39 10.18 8.68 5.88
C ALA A 39 10.16 9.32 7.27
N LEU A 40 9.79 8.55 8.28
CA LEU A 40 9.71 9.01 9.66
C LEU A 40 11.10 8.93 10.31
N GLY A 41 11.47 9.99 11.02
CA GLY A 41 12.79 10.14 11.64
C GLY A 41 12.88 9.49 13.02
N ASP A 42 11.80 9.55 13.79
CA ASP A 42 11.69 9.01 15.15
C ASP A 42 10.24 8.54 15.41
N PRO A 43 9.97 7.23 15.49
CA PRO A 43 10.89 6.12 15.19
C PRO A 43 11.31 6.10 13.70
N ARG A 44 12.50 5.56 13.41
CA ARG A 44 13.01 5.42 12.01
C ARG A 44 12.20 4.38 11.24
N VAL A 45 11.12 4.82 10.59
CA VAL A 45 10.19 3.97 9.83
C VAL A 45 10.04 4.51 8.41
N ASN A 46 10.22 3.63 7.44
CA ASN A 46 9.69 3.83 6.09
C ASN A 46 8.27 3.28 6.08
N PHE A 47 7.29 4.18 6.01
CA PHE A 47 5.87 3.82 5.97
C PHE A 47 5.37 4.02 4.55
N SER A 48 4.74 3.02 3.98
CA SER A 48 4.22 3.08 2.61
C SER A 48 2.82 2.48 2.53
N ILE A 49 1.99 3.09 1.69
CA ILE A 49 0.65 2.59 1.40
C ILE A 49 0.45 2.53 -0.11
N SER A 50 -0.38 1.58 -0.56
CA SER A 50 -0.77 1.50 -1.96
C SER A 50 -2.23 1.08 -2.11
N ASN A 51 -2.91 1.57 -3.14
CA ASN A 51 -4.28 1.12 -3.46
C ASN A 51 -4.30 -0.21 -4.24
N ARG A 52 -3.13 -0.77 -4.51
CA ARG A 52 -2.95 -2.07 -5.13
C ARG A 52 -3.16 -3.15 -4.06
N CYS A 53 -4.39 -3.25 -3.57
CA CYS A 53 -4.81 -4.44 -2.85
C CYS A 53 -4.66 -5.60 -3.84
N GLU A 54 -3.68 -6.48 -3.63
CA GLU A 54 -3.65 -7.77 -4.30
C GLU A 54 -4.86 -8.57 -3.78
N SER A 55 -6.04 -8.31 -4.33
CA SER A 55 -7.18 -9.20 -4.23
C SER A 55 -6.80 -10.49 -4.96
N ARG A 56 -6.14 -11.41 -4.24
CA ARG A 56 -5.86 -12.77 -4.72
C ARG A 56 -7.10 -13.64 -4.91
N PHE A 57 -8.28 -13.06 -5.09
CA PHE A 57 -9.50 -13.80 -5.33
C PHE A 57 -10.33 -13.14 -6.44
N GLY A 58 -10.13 -13.64 -7.67
CA GLY A 58 -11.08 -13.43 -8.78
C GLY A 58 -10.50 -13.49 -10.20
N GLY A 59 -10.16 -14.69 -10.71
CA GLY A 59 -10.06 -14.97 -12.16
C GLY A 59 -9.03 -16.06 -12.51
N GLY A 60 -9.33 -17.19 -13.14
CA GLY A 60 -10.59 -17.71 -13.69
C GLY A 60 -10.45 -19.19 -14.07
N SER A 61 -11.59 -19.89 -14.09
CA SER A 61 -11.91 -21.12 -14.84
C SER A 61 -10.79 -22.15 -15.08
N SER A 62 -10.71 -23.17 -14.24
CA SER A 62 -10.25 -24.49 -14.67
C SER A 62 -11.31 -25.10 -15.60
N GLY A 63 -11.31 -24.68 -16.87
CA GLY A 63 -11.99 -25.36 -17.95
C GLY A 63 -11.27 -26.69 -18.22
N HIS A 64 -11.68 -27.75 -17.53
CA HIS A 64 -11.25 -29.10 -17.85
C HIS A 64 -12.08 -29.60 -19.05
N SER A 65 -11.71 -29.18 -20.26
CA SER A 65 -12.13 -29.83 -21.50
C SER A 65 -11.02 -30.81 -21.88
N VAL A 66 -11.18 -32.07 -21.49
CA VAL A 66 -10.47 -33.18 -22.12
C VAL A 66 -11.39 -33.75 -23.18
N ARG A 67 -11.03 -33.50 -24.44
CA ARG A 67 -11.42 -34.36 -25.56
C ARG A 67 -10.68 -35.69 -25.38
N GLY A 68 -11.45 -36.77 -25.40
CA GLY A 68 -11.02 -38.16 -25.47
C GLY A 68 -12.25 -39.01 -25.69
#